data_AF-A0A7V2LLV6-F1
#
_entry.id   AF-A0A7V2LLV6-F1
#
_cell.length_a   1.000
_cell.length_b   1.000
_cell.length_c   1.000
_cell.angle_alpha   90.00
_cell.angle_beta   90.00
_cell.angle_gamma   90.00
#
_symmetry.space_group_name_H-M   'P 1'
#
loop_
_entity.id
_entity.type
_entity.pdbx_description
1 polymer ?
#
loop_
_entity_poly.entity_id
_entity_poly.type
_entity_poly.pdbx_seq_one_letter_code
_entity_poly.pdbx_strand_id
1 'polypeptide(L)'
;MKRILSTVLLLTLLILALAACGNRERPTITGEDASPDAIPDLVGSYSLNGIDPKGNEYGGVLIIKAGTKPGEYAMQWLITGAIQEGTGRVVGNQLLAEWRSIEGMEIDTYGEVTYTITTKGELYGPRTAANYDGEGTEIAFPNDENWGEFHLGPQLKK
;
A
#
# COMPACT_ATOMS: atom_id res chain seq x y z
N MET A 1 -18.48 -43.88 25.71
CA MET A 1 -17.43 -42.90 26.12
C MET A 1 -16.54 -42.42 24.96
N LYS A 2 -15.97 -43.29 24.11
CA LYS A 2 -15.09 -42.87 22.98
C LYS A 2 -15.73 -41.91 21.94
N ARG A 3 -17.04 -42.03 21.69
CA ARG A 3 -17.77 -41.17 20.71
C ARG A 3 -17.96 -39.73 21.20
N ILE A 4 -18.21 -39.53 22.49
CA ILE A 4 -18.39 -38.18 23.08
C ILE A 4 -17.04 -37.44 23.14
N LEU A 5 -15.95 -38.15 23.45
CA LEU A 5 -14.59 -37.58 23.44
C LEU A 5 -14.15 -37.10 22.04
N SER A 6 -14.55 -37.83 21.00
CA SER A 6 -14.22 -37.47 19.61
C SER A 6 -14.98 -36.22 19.13
N THR A 7 -16.26 -36.08 19.51
CA THR A 7 -17.07 -34.90 19.15
C THR A 7 -16.60 -33.63 19.86
N VAL A 8 -16.24 -33.74 21.15
CA VAL A 8 -15.70 -32.60 21.91
C VAL A 8 -14.37 -32.13 21.33
N LEU A 9 -13.47 -33.05 20.95
CA LEU A 9 -12.18 -32.73 20.34
C LEU A 9 -12.34 -32.05 18.96
N LEU A 10 -13.31 -32.51 18.15
CA LEU A 10 -13.58 -31.91 16.84
C LEU A 10 -14.13 -30.48 16.98
N LEU A 11 -14.98 -30.25 17.98
CA LEU A 11 -15.56 -28.93 18.26
C LEU A 11 -14.50 -27.93 18.76
N THR A 12 -13.58 -28.37 19.64
CA THR A 12 -12.47 -27.51 20.08
C THR A 12 -11.48 -27.19 18.97
N LEU A 13 -11.17 -28.14 18.08
CA LEU A 13 -10.36 -27.89 16.88
C LEU A 13 -11.01 -26.88 15.93
N LEU A 14 -12.34 -26.94 15.76
CA LEU A 14 -13.08 -25.99 14.93
C LEU A 14 -13.08 -24.57 15.53
N ILE A 15 -13.23 -24.44 16.85
CA ILE A 15 -13.19 -23.14 17.55
C ILE A 15 -11.78 -22.55 17.50
N LEU A 16 -10.72 -23.36 17.64
CA LEU A 16 -9.33 -22.92 17.51
C LEU A 16 -9.00 -22.46 16.07
N ALA A 17 -9.54 -23.13 15.05
CA ALA A 17 -9.36 -22.72 13.65
C ALA A 17 -10.03 -21.37 13.33
N LEU A 18 -11.18 -21.07 13.96
CA LEU A 18 -11.87 -19.78 13.80
C LEU A 18 -11.15 -18.63 14.52
N ALA A 19 -10.48 -18.90 15.65
CA ALA A 19 -9.72 -17.88 16.39
C ALA A 19 -8.37 -17.51 15.74
N ALA A 20 -7.80 -18.39 14.91
CA ALA A 20 -6.48 -18.19 14.31
C ALA A 20 -6.43 -17.12 13.20
N CYS A 21 -7.58 -16.67 12.69
CA CYS A 21 -7.65 -15.64 11.64
C CYS A 21 -7.96 -14.23 12.16
N GLY A 22 -8.15 -14.04 13.47
CA GLY A 22 -8.90 -12.89 13.98
C GLY A 22 -8.13 -11.62 14.37
N ASN A 23 -6.79 -11.61 14.42
CA ASN A 23 -6.08 -10.48 15.05
C ASN A 23 -4.72 -10.18 14.44
N ARG A 24 -4.68 -9.88 13.12
CA ARG A 24 -3.53 -9.16 12.56
C ARG A 24 -3.73 -7.68 12.88
N GLU A 25 -2.91 -7.14 13.76
CA GLU A 25 -2.86 -5.70 14.01
C GLU A 25 -2.61 -4.98 12.67
N ARG A 26 -3.42 -3.97 12.35
CA ARG A 26 -3.19 -3.16 11.15
C ARG A 26 -1.83 -2.46 11.30
N PRO A 27 -0.98 -2.48 10.27
CA PRO A 27 0.23 -1.66 10.26
C PRO A 27 -0.13 -0.20 10.57
N THR A 28 0.61 0.41 11.48
CA THR A 28 0.44 1.82 11.87
C THR A 28 1.71 2.58 11.56
N ILE A 29 1.59 3.88 11.33
CA ILE A 29 2.72 4.80 11.19
C ILE A 29 3.56 4.75 12.47
N THR A 30 4.86 4.53 12.31
CA THR A 30 5.83 4.42 13.41
C THR A 30 6.94 5.47 13.35
N GLY A 31 7.09 6.14 12.22
CA GLY A 31 7.97 7.29 12.05
C GLY A 31 7.28 8.57 12.49
N GLU A 32 8.07 9.49 13.04
CA GLU A 32 7.62 10.87 13.26
C GLU A 32 7.54 11.61 11.91
N ASP A 33 6.63 12.57 11.78
CA ASP A 33 6.57 13.44 10.60
C ASP A 33 7.93 14.08 10.33
N ALA A 34 8.39 13.99 9.09
CA ALA A 34 9.65 14.59 8.70
C ALA A 34 9.55 16.12 8.71
N SER A 35 10.62 16.78 9.14
CA SER A 35 10.84 18.18 8.82
C SER A 35 11.12 18.32 7.30
N PRO A 36 10.76 19.45 6.66
CA PRO A 36 11.13 19.72 5.26
C PRO A 36 12.63 19.54 4.93
N ASP A 37 13.50 19.75 5.92
CA ASP A 37 14.97 19.61 5.76
C ASP A 37 15.48 18.19 6.07
N ALA A 38 14.59 17.27 6.45
CA ALA A 38 14.92 15.90 6.90
C ALA A 38 14.07 14.85 6.18
N ILE A 39 13.69 15.11 4.93
CA ILE A 39 12.94 14.18 4.08
C ILE A 39 13.88 13.05 3.63
N PRO A 40 13.56 11.77 3.90
CA PRO A 40 14.35 10.65 3.43
C PRO A 40 14.23 10.47 1.91
N ASP A 41 15.11 9.65 1.32
CA ASP A 41 14.92 9.22 -0.06
C ASP A 41 13.64 8.37 -0.16
N LEU A 42 12.77 8.74 -1.11
CA LEU A 42 11.47 8.10 -1.34
C LEU A 42 11.50 7.11 -2.51
N VAL A 43 12.61 6.97 -3.22
CA VAL A 43 12.71 6.01 -4.32
C VAL A 43 12.68 4.59 -3.77
N GLY A 44 11.73 3.79 -4.24
CA GLY A 44 11.57 2.42 -3.79
C GLY A 44 10.20 1.82 -4.05
N SER A 45 9.97 0.66 -3.45
CA SER A 45 8.68 -0.02 -3.45
C SER A 45 8.08 0.03 -2.05
N TYR A 46 6.77 0.16 -1.97
CA TYR A 46 6.04 0.35 -0.73
C TYR A 46 4.88 -0.63 -0.64
N SER A 47 4.68 -1.25 0.52
CA SER A 47 3.43 -1.93 0.85
C SER A 47 2.35 -0.88 1.12
N LEU A 48 1.26 -0.92 0.37
CA LEU A 48 0.19 0.08 0.39
C LEU A 48 -1.11 -0.52 0.92
N ASN A 49 -1.78 0.20 1.81
CA ASN A 49 -3.16 -0.04 2.20
C ASN A 49 -3.95 1.25 2.06
N GLY A 50 -5.18 1.17 1.55
CA GLY A 50 -6.03 2.33 1.41
C GLY A 50 -7.51 2.03 1.54
N ILE A 51 -8.27 3.11 1.68
CA ILE A 51 -9.72 3.15 1.65
C ILE A 51 -10.09 4.13 0.53
N ASP A 52 -10.96 3.73 -0.39
CA ASP A 52 -11.39 4.61 -1.49
C ASP A 52 -12.46 5.61 -1.00
N PRO A 53 -12.80 6.64 -1.79
CA PRO A 53 -13.86 7.58 -1.41
C PRO A 53 -15.25 6.94 -1.19
N LYS A 54 -15.49 5.72 -1.68
CA LYS A 54 -16.71 4.94 -1.45
C LYS A 54 -16.65 4.13 -0.16
N GLY A 55 -15.52 4.11 0.55
CA GLY A 55 -15.29 3.35 1.76
C GLY A 55 -14.79 1.92 1.56
N ASN A 56 -14.42 1.52 0.34
CA ASN A 56 -13.87 0.18 0.09
C ASN A 56 -12.39 0.13 0.41
N GLU A 57 -11.98 -0.92 1.13
CA GLU A 57 -10.56 -1.19 1.39
C GLU A 57 -9.87 -1.79 0.16
N TYR A 58 -8.63 -1.37 -0.09
CA TYR A 58 -7.73 -1.98 -1.05
C TYR A 58 -6.32 -2.07 -0.48
N GLY A 59 -5.55 -3.00 -1.02
CA GLY A 59 -4.13 -3.15 -0.73
C GLY A 59 -3.35 -3.25 -2.02
N GLY A 60 -2.04 -3.11 -1.93
CA GLY A 60 -1.19 -3.20 -3.11
C GLY A 60 0.25 -2.81 -2.87
N VAL A 61 0.91 -2.47 -3.97
CA VAL A 61 2.28 -1.95 -3.98
C VAL A 61 2.29 -0.59 -4.65
N LEU A 62 2.95 0.38 -4.02
CA LEU A 62 3.30 1.65 -4.63
C LEU A 62 4.78 1.61 -5.03
N ILE A 63 5.08 1.92 -6.28
CA ILE A 63 6.44 2.02 -6.81
C ILE A 63 6.73 3.49 -7.07
N ILE A 64 7.77 4.02 -6.44
CA ILE A 64 8.22 5.40 -6.58
C ILE A 64 9.59 5.40 -7.28
N LYS A 65 9.70 6.11 -8.39
CA LYS A 65 10.94 6.32 -9.14
C LYS A 65 11.28 7.81 -9.16
N ALA A 66 12.57 8.13 -9.23
CA ALA A 66 13.01 9.50 -9.41
C ALA A 66 12.41 10.10 -10.70
N GLY A 67 11.89 11.32 -10.58
CA GLY A 67 11.41 12.11 -11.71
C GLY A 67 12.54 12.87 -12.40
N THR A 68 12.17 13.89 -13.16
CA THR A 68 13.14 14.67 -13.95
C THR A 68 13.97 15.66 -13.14
N LYS A 69 13.47 16.08 -11.97
CA LYS A 69 14.12 17.04 -11.08
C LYS A 69 14.15 16.54 -9.64
N PRO A 70 15.03 17.10 -8.79
CA PRO A 70 15.00 16.81 -7.35
C PRO A 70 13.61 17.08 -6.76
N GLY A 71 13.10 16.11 -6.00
CA GLY A 71 11.77 16.18 -5.37
C GLY A 71 10.60 15.92 -6.32
N GLU A 72 10.82 15.65 -7.61
CA GLU A 72 9.79 15.12 -8.52
C GLU A 72 9.90 13.58 -8.62
N TYR A 73 8.77 12.90 -8.77
CA TYR A 73 8.69 11.43 -8.80
C TYR A 73 7.75 10.93 -9.89
N ALA A 74 8.08 9.79 -10.49
CA ALA A 74 7.16 8.98 -11.28
C ALA A 74 6.64 7.83 -10.42
N MET A 75 5.33 7.62 -10.42
CA MET A 75 4.66 6.74 -9.45
C MET A 75 3.76 5.74 -10.16
N GLN A 76 3.72 4.51 -9.65
CA GLN A 76 2.82 3.46 -10.12
C GLN A 76 2.18 2.75 -8.92
N TRP A 77 0.86 2.60 -8.94
CA TRP A 77 0.10 1.86 -7.96
C TRP A 77 -0.37 0.55 -8.59
N LEU A 78 0.03 -0.56 -7.99
CA LEU A 78 -0.42 -1.91 -8.30
C LEU A 78 -1.35 -2.35 -7.16
N ILE A 79 -2.63 -2.03 -7.27
CA ILE A 79 -3.62 -2.24 -6.21
C ILE A 79 -4.65 -3.28 -6.60
N THR A 80 -5.38 -3.80 -5.62
CA THR A 80 -6.46 -4.76 -5.87
C THR A 80 -7.44 -4.24 -6.92
N GLY A 81 -7.44 -4.89 -8.09
CA GLY A 81 -8.39 -4.61 -9.17
C GLY A 81 -8.02 -3.44 -10.10
N ALA A 82 -6.85 -2.81 -9.95
CA ALA A 82 -6.43 -1.73 -10.84
C ALA A 82 -4.90 -1.52 -10.90
N ILE A 83 -4.43 -1.04 -12.07
CA ILE A 83 -3.13 -0.41 -12.23
C ILE A 83 -3.35 1.08 -12.48
N GLN A 84 -2.60 1.89 -11.75
CA GLN A 84 -2.63 3.34 -11.87
C GLN A 84 -1.22 3.88 -11.99
N GLU A 85 -1.08 5.04 -12.63
CA GLU A 85 0.17 5.75 -12.78
C GLU A 85 -0.02 7.23 -12.49
N GLY A 86 1.08 7.92 -12.23
CA GLY A 86 1.03 9.31 -11.82
C GLY A 86 2.39 9.94 -11.62
N THR A 87 2.36 11.22 -11.25
CA THR A 87 3.56 11.99 -10.92
C THR A 87 3.37 12.68 -9.60
N GLY A 88 4.43 12.67 -8.78
CA GLY A 88 4.46 13.31 -7.48
C GLY A 88 5.49 14.43 -7.41
N ARG A 89 5.27 15.39 -6.52
CA ARG A 89 6.28 16.38 -6.13
C ARG A 89 6.28 16.61 -4.62
N VAL A 90 7.45 16.86 -4.05
CA VAL A 90 7.59 17.21 -2.63
C VAL A 90 7.42 18.71 -2.43
N VAL A 91 6.57 19.09 -1.48
CA VAL A 91 6.37 20.47 -1.00
C VAL A 91 6.35 20.45 0.52
N GLY A 92 7.35 21.06 1.15
CA GLY A 92 7.52 20.94 2.61
C GLY A 92 7.81 19.49 2.99
N ASN A 93 6.96 18.91 3.84
CA ASN A 93 7.00 17.50 4.23
C ASN A 93 5.91 16.65 3.55
N GLN A 94 5.31 17.15 2.47
CA GLN A 94 4.24 16.46 1.77
C GLN A 94 4.67 16.01 0.37
N LEU A 95 4.27 14.80 -0.02
CA LEU A 95 4.31 14.30 -1.39
C LEU A 95 2.93 14.49 -2.01
N LEU A 96 2.80 15.47 -2.91
CA LEU A 96 1.60 15.77 -3.66
C LEU A 96 1.65 15.02 -5.00
N ALA A 97 0.73 14.10 -5.24
CA ALA A 97 0.71 13.33 -6.47
C ALA A 97 -0.65 13.34 -7.17
N GLU A 98 -0.60 13.40 -8.49
CA GLU A 98 -1.75 13.21 -9.38
C GLU A 98 -1.67 11.79 -9.95
N TRP A 99 -2.81 11.12 -10.09
CA TRP A 99 -2.87 9.73 -10.56
C TRP A 99 -4.01 9.53 -11.56
N ARG A 100 -3.88 8.50 -12.40
CA ARG A 100 -4.93 8.01 -13.30
C ARG A 100 -4.88 6.48 -13.41
N SER A 101 -6.04 5.86 -13.57
CA SER A 101 -6.14 4.43 -13.90
C SER A 101 -5.77 4.21 -15.36
N ILE A 102 -4.94 3.20 -15.60
CA ILE A 102 -4.54 2.73 -16.93
C ILE A 102 -5.02 1.31 -17.23
N GLU A 103 -5.39 0.57 -16.18
CA GLU A 103 -6.00 -0.75 -16.27
C GLU A 103 -6.87 -0.99 -15.03
N GLY A 104 -7.98 -1.73 -15.17
CA GLY A 104 -8.82 -2.14 -14.05
C GLY A 104 -10.31 -2.02 -14.32
N MET A 105 -11.10 -2.11 -13.25
CA MET A 105 -12.58 -2.05 -13.32
C MET A 105 -13.12 -0.64 -13.58
N GLU A 106 -12.35 0.40 -13.28
CA GLU A 106 -12.75 1.80 -13.39
C GLU A 106 -11.75 2.60 -14.24
N ILE A 107 -11.55 2.16 -15.50
CA ILE A 107 -10.74 2.86 -16.50
C ILE A 107 -11.21 4.32 -16.65
N ASP A 108 -10.28 5.24 -16.92
CA ASP A 108 -10.49 6.70 -17.02
C ASP A 108 -10.80 7.43 -15.70
N THR A 109 -10.63 6.77 -14.55
CA THR A 109 -10.66 7.44 -13.24
C THR A 109 -9.31 8.08 -12.92
N TYR A 110 -9.32 9.31 -12.41
CA TYR A 110 -8.13 10.06 -12.01
C TYR A 110 -8.40 10.82 -10.71
N GLY A 111 -7.36 11.32 -10.07
CA GLY A 111 -7.48 12.09 -8.84
C GLY A 111 -6.14 12.51 -8.27
N GLU A 112 -6.15 12.85 -6.99
CA GLU A 112 -4.98 13.32 -6.26
C GLU A 112 -4.75 12.47 -5.01
N VAL A 113 -3.51 12.43 -4.54
CA VAL A 113 -3.14 11.93 -3.22
C VAL A 113 -2.13 12.88 -2.61
N THR A 114 -2.32 13.21 -1.34
CA THR A 114 -1.39 14.02 -0.56
C THR A 114 -0.88 13.19 0.59
N TYR A 115 0.38 12.78 0.54
CA TYR A 115 1.00 12.08 1.65
C TYR A 115 1.77 13.05 2.54
N THR A 116 1.60 12.94 3.85
CA THR A 116 2.62 13.34 4.83
C THR A 116 3.74 12.30 4.82
N ILE A 117 4.98 12.78 4.81
CA ILE A 117 6.18 11.95 4.80
C ILE A 117 6.75 11.86 6.22
N THR A 118 7.07 10.64 6.67
CA THR A 118 7.74 10.44 7.96
C THR A 118 9.26 10.33 7.80
N THR A 119 9.98 10.50 8.91
CA THR A 119 11.43 10.31 9.02
C THR A 119 11.90 8.89 8.66
N LYS A 120 10.99 7.90 8.68
CA LYS A 120 11.25 6.52 8.24
C LYS A 120 10.88 6.27 6.77
N GLY A 121 10.41 7.30 6.07
CA GLY A 121 9.94 7.21 4.69
C GLY A 121 8.54 6.61 4.57
N GLU A 122 7.84 6.35 5.67
CA GLU A 122 6.43 5.95 5.63
C GLU A 122 5.60 7.13 5.10
N LEU A 123 4.52 6.80 4.38
CA LEU A 123 3.64 7.77 3.72
C LEU A 123 2.22 7.58 4.24
N TYR A 124 1.51 8.66 4.55
CA TYR A 124 0.09 8.57 4.87
C TYR A 124 -0.66 9.84 4.52
N GLY A 125 -1.94 9.73 4.14
CA GLY A 125 -2.77 10.90 3.93
C GLY A 125 -4.00 10.67 3.08
N PRO A 126 -4.74 11.76 2.74
CA PRO A 126 -5.98 11.67 1.98
C PRO A 126 -5.74 11.38 0.50
N ARG A 127 -6.74 10.73 -0.10
CA ARG A 127 -6.80 10.43 -1.53
C ARG A 127 -8.16 10.81 -2.09
N THR A 128 -8.19 11.50 -3.22
CA THR A 128 -9.41 11.86 -3.94
C THR A 128 -9.50 11.12 -5.27
N ALA A 129 -10.72 11.07 -5.82
CA ALA A 129 -10.98 10.59 -7.18
C ALA A 129 -12.05 11.48 -7.80
N ALA A 130 -11.81 12.02 -8.98
CA ALA A 130 -12.59 13.10 -9.58
C ALA A 130 -14.09 12.79 -9.78
N ASN A 131 -14.44 11.51 -9.88
CA ASN A 131 -15.82 11.06 -10.12
C ASN A 131 -16.57 10.69 -8.83
N TYR A 132 -15.95 10.87 -7.65
CA TYR A 132 -16.53 10.49 -6.38
C TYR A 132 -16.47 11.62 -5.36
N ASP A 133 -17.58 11.80 -4.64
CA ASP A 133 -17.62 12.72 -3.51
C ASP A 133 -16.89 12.10 -2.31
N GLY A 134 -16.15 12.93 -1.58
CA GLY A 134 -15.43 12.53 -0.38
C GLY A 134 -13.95 12.18 -0.60
N GLU A 135 -13.31 11.81 0.50
CA GLU A 135 -11.89 11.47 0.53
C GLU A 135 -11.71 10.04 1.04
N GLY A 136 -10.85 9.30 0.35
CA GLY A 136 -10.24 8.09 0.86
C GLY A 136 -8.99 8.40 1.67
N THR A 137 -8.34 7.35 2.17
CA THR A 137 -7.06 7.45 2.88
C THR A 137 -6.10 6.39 2.39
N GLU A 138 -4.81 6.70 2.36
CA GLU A 138 -3.76 5.72 2.08
C GLU A 138 -2.67 5.77 3.13
N ILE A 139 -2.06 4.61 3.37
CA ILE A 139 -0.85 4.44 4.16
C ILE A 139 0.09 3.52 3.38
N ALA A 140 1.35 3.93 3.22
CA ALA A 140 2.39 3.19 2.54
C ALA A 140 3.63 3.02 3.43
N PHE A 141 4.17 1.81 3.46
CA PHE A 141 5.36 1.46 4.23
C PHE A 141 6.48 1.07 3.26
N PRO A 142 7.69 1.64 3.38
CA PRO A 142 8.80 1.25 2.54
C PRO A 142 9.07 -0.24 2.71
N ASN A 143 9.22 -0.94 1.60
CA ASN A 143 9.68 -2.32 1.63
C ASN A 143 11.20 -2.29 1.75
N ASP A 144 11.73 -2.78 2.87
CA ASP A 144 13.18 -2.97 3.09
C ASP A 144 13.79 -3.96 2.08
N GLU A 145 12.95 -4.74 1.40
CA GLU A 145 13.36 -5.72 0.41
C GLU A 145 13.55 -5.09 -0.97
N ASN A 146 14.81 -5.05 -1.37
CA ASN A 146 15.27 -4.71 -2.70
C ASN A 146 14.75 -5.78 -3.69
N TRP A 147 13.53 -5.64 -4.20
CA TRP A 147 12.93 -6.51 -5.23
C TRP A 147 13.70 -6.52 -6.58
N GLY A 148 14.87 -5.85 -6.64
CA GLY A 148 15.82 -5.88 -7.76
C GLY A 148 16.61 -7.18 -7.92
N GLU A 149 16.48 -8.15 -7.01
CA GLU A 149 16.97 -9.51 -7.20
C GLU A 149 15.82 -10.53 -7.09
N PHE A 150 14.95 -10.57 -8.10
CA PHE A 150 14.37 -11.85 -8.48
C PHE A 150 15.52 -12.75 -8.92
N HIS A 151 16.09 -13.51 -7.97
CA HIS A 151 16.79 -14.75 -8.28
C HIS A 151 15.76 -15.66 -8.96
N LEU A 152 15.66 -15.55 -10.28
CA LEU A 152 15.18 -16.64 -11.10
C LEU A 152 16.10 -17.82 -10.76
N GLY A 153 15.64 -18.69 -9.86
CA GLY A 153 16.26 -19.98 -9.63
C GLY A 153 16.50 -20.65 -10.98
N PRO A 154 17.58 -21.43 -11.14
CA PRO A 154 18.00 -21.92 -12.45
C PRO A 154 16.93 -22.87 -13.01
N GLN A 155 16.00 -22.32 -13.78
CA GLN A 155 15.03 -23.09 -14.55
C GLN A 155 15.55 -23.20 -15.98
N LEU A 156 16.02 -24.40 -16.27
CA LEU A 156 16.02 -25.04 -17.59
C LEU A 156 16.99 -24.47 -18.64
N LYS A 157 18.26 -24.86 -18.55
CA LYS A 157 19.01 -25.20 -19.77
C LYS A 157 18.56 -26.60 -20.19
N LYS A 158 17.87 -26.68 -21.34
CA LYS A 158 17.83 -27.89 -22.16
C LYS A 158 19.20 -28.10 -22.81
#